data_AF-A0A0Q8DCM0-F1
#
_entry.id   AF-A0A0Q8DCM0-F1
#
_cell.length_a   1.000
_cell.length_b   1.000
_cell.length_c   1.000
_cell.angle_alpha   90.00
_cell.angle_beta   90.00
_cell.angle_gamma   90.00
#
_symmetry.space_group_name_H-M   'P 1'
#
loop_
_entity.id
_entity.type
_entity.pdbx_description
1 polymer ?
#
loop_
_entity_poly.entity_id
_entity_poly.type
_entity_poly.pdbx_seq_one_letter_code
_entity_poly.pdbx_strand_id
1 'polypeptide(L)'
;MRIDWIPTKAELDAFIRAMGLDFLKRTALVVLIVWAGGALVVSPYGIAAVIFYLAAMGVLAIVIGVVIHRRIRRMGLGAYPVGQVASAEAQDTGLRLVSAAGAAEIPWSRMTRTRVGPVMVTFKDALSRQTMMVPRQLMPDEWLTRLDPPRS
;
A
#
# COMPACT_ATOMS: atom_id res chain seq x y z
N MET A 1 -11.01 -19.58 12.09
CA MET A 1 -11.91 -19.57 10.90
C MET A 1 -11.06 -19.23 9.68
N ARG A 2 -11.15 -20.03 8.61
CA ARG A 2 -10.37 -19.84 7.39
C ARG A 2 -11.25 -19.35 6.25
N ILE A 3 -10.76 -18.37 5.50
CA ILE A 3 -11.37 -17.79 4.32
C ILE A 3 -10.44 -18.01 3.15
N ASP A 4 -10.98 -18.59 2.08
CA ASP A 4 -10.28 -18.76 0.82
C ASP A 4 -10.84 -17.76 -0.20
N TRP A 5 -9.95 -17.15 -0.98
CA TRP A 5 -10.27 -16.18 -2.02
C TRP A 5 -9.47 -16.52 -3.28
N ILE A 6 -10.15 -16.54 -4.42
CA ILE A 6 -9.53 -16.73 -5.73
C ILE A 6 -9.58 -15.38 -6.44
N PRO A 7 -8.45 -14.66 -6.59
CA PRO A 7 -8.43 -13.33 -7.16
C PRO A 7 -8.92 -13.35 -8.61
N THR A 8 -9.90 -12.52 -8.93
CA THR A 8 -10.19 -12.16 -10.32
C THR A 8 -9.22 -11.08 -10.79
N LYS A 9 -9.06 -10.95 -12.12
CA LYS A 9 -8.24 -9.88 -12.71
C LYS A 9 -8.73 -8.49 -12.29
N ALA A 10 -10.05 -8.29 -12.25
CA ALA A 10 -10.66 -7.01 -11.88
C ALA A 10 -10.38 -6.64 -10.42
N GLU A 11 -10.49 -7.60 -9.50
CA GLU A 11 -10.18 -7.37 -8.08
C GLU A 11 -8.70 -7.12 -7.85
N LEU A 12 -7.83 -7.87 -8.53
CA LEU A 12 -6.39 -7.67 -8.42
C LEU A 12 -5.97 -6.30 -8.98
N ASP A 13 -6.52 -5.88 -10.11
CA ASP A 13 -6.27 -4.56 -10.68
C ASP A 13 -6.79 -3.45 -9.74
N ALA A 14 -7.95 -3.64 -9.10
CA ALA A 14 -8.47 -2.71 -8.10
C ALA A 14 -7.55 -2.63 -6.86
N PHE A 15 -7.06 -3.77 -6.39
CA PHE A 15 -6.12 -3.85 -5.27
C PHE A 15 -4.80 -3.15 -5.57
N ILE A 16 -4.18 -3.43 -6.73
CA ILE A 16 -2.94 -2.78 -7.18
C ILE A 16 -3.13 -1.26 -7.31
N ARG A 17 -4.29 -0.82 -7.82
CA ARG A 17 -4.63 0.60 -7.93
C ARG A 17 -4.77 1.25 -6.56
N ALA A 18 -5.41 0.58 -5.61
CA ALA A 18 -5.55 1.05 -4.22
C ALA A 18 -4.20 1.17 -3.52
N MET A 19 -3.31 0.17 -3.67
CA MET A 19 -1.93 0.23 -3.16
C MET A 19 -1.15 1.41 -3.74
N GLY A 20 -1.26 1.63 -5.06
CA GLY A 20 -0.60 2.74 -5.74
C GLY A 20 -1.09 4.11 -5.26
N LEU A 21 -2.40 4.26 -5.04
CA LEU A 21 -2.99 5.49 -4.52
C LEU A 21 -2.59 5.78 -3.07
N ASP A 22 -2.55 4.77 -2.19
CA ASP A 22 -2.08 4.97 -0.81
C ASP A 22 -0.60 5.37 -0.80
N PHE A 23 0.23 4.73 -1.64
CA PHE A 23 1.63 5.09 -1.79
C PHE A 23 1.81 6.54 -2.27
N LEU A 24 1.06 6.95 -3.30
CA LEU A 24 1.09 8.31 -3.83
C LEU A 24 0.69 9.32 -2.76
N LYS A 25 -0.39 9.07 -2.01
CA LYS A 25 -0.85 9.96 -0.93
C LYS A 25 0.22 10.15 0.15
N ARG A 26 0.92 9.08 0.53
CA ARG A 26 1.97 9.14 1.56
C ARG A 26 3.22 9.88 1.09
N THR A 27 3.57 9.78 -0.19
CA THR A 27 4.78 10.40 -0.73
C THR A 27 4.55 11.81 -1.28
N ALA A 28 3.31 12.15 -1.65
CA ALA A 28 2.97 13.45 -2.26
C ALA A 28 3.43 14.65 -1.42
N LEU A 29 3.21 14.63 -0.10
CA LEU A 29 3.63 15.74 0.76
C LEU A 29 5.16 15.91 0.75
N VAL A 30 5.90 14.81 0.87
CA VAL A 30 7.38 14.85 0.85
C VAL A 30 7.89 15.36 -0.49
N VAL A 31 7.30 14.87 -1.59
CA VAL A 31 7.64 15.33 -2.94
C VAL A 31 7.36 16.82 -3.07
N LEU A 32 6.19 17.31 -2.64
CA LEU A 32 5.83 18.72 -2.69
C LEU A 32 6.79 19.61 -1.88
N ILE A 33 7.18 19.17 -0.68
CA ILE A 33 8.14 19.89 0.16
C ILE A 33 9.50 19.99 -0.52
N VAL A 34 10.01 18.88 -1.06
CA VAL A 34 11.29 18.87 -1.79
C VAL A 34 11.22 19.75 -3.04
N TRP A 35 10.10 19.71 -3.76
CA TRP A 35 9.91 20.45 -4.99
C TRP A 35 9.81 21.96 -4.74
N ALA A 36 9.02 22.38 -3.75
CA ALA A 36 8.92 23.78 -3.37
C ALA A 36 10.22 24.31 -2.75
N GLY A 37 10.83 23.53 -1.85
CA GLY A 37 12.10 23.90 -1.21
C GLY A 37 13.24 24.04 -2.22
N GLY A 38 13.36 23.11 -3.17
CA GLY A 38 14.37 23.21 -4.21
C GLY A 38 14.14 24.38 -5.16
N ALA A 39 12.90 24.71 -5.48
CA ALA A 39 12.59 25.90 -6.30
C ALA A 39 13.03 27.20 -5.61
N LEU A 40 12.87 27.31 -4.29
CA LEU A 40 13.36 28.45 -3.50
C LEU A 40 14.89 28.53 -3.45
N VAL A 41 15.57 27.38 -3.40
CA VAL A 41 17.04 27.34 -3.45
C VAL A 41 17.56 27.78 -4.83
N VAL A 42 16.83 27.45 -5.90
CA VAL A 42 17.25 27.75 -7.27
C VAL A 42 16.78 29.15 -7.72
N SER A 43 15.84 29.79 -7.00
CA SER A 43 15.31 31.10 -7.40
C SER A 43 16.33 32.22 -7.56
N PRO A 44 17.44 32.30 -6.78
CA PRO A 44 18.46 33.34 -6.97
C PRO A 44 19.17 33.25 -8.33
N TYR A 45 19.16 32.10 -9.00
CA TYR A 45 19.78 31.88 -10.31
C TYR A 45 18.88 32.30 -11.48
N GLY A 46 17.69 32.86 -11.20
CA GLY A 46 16.76 33.40 -12.18
C GLY A 46 15.65 32.43 -12.62
N ILE A 47 14.66 32.98 -13.30
CA ILE A 47 13.41 32.28 -13.68
C ILE A 47 13.68 31.05 -14.56
N ALA A 48 14.63 31.15 -15.49
CA ALA A 48 14.99 30.03 -16.36
C ALA A 48 15.51 28.82 -15.57
N ALA A 49 16.30 29.06 -14.51
CA ALA A 49 16.82 28.01 -13.65
C ALA A 49 15.68 27.33 -12.85
N VAL A 50 14.73 28.12 -12.35
CA VAL A 50 13.52 27.60 -11.67
C VAL A 50 12.68 26.74 -12.62
N ILE A 51 12.41 27.21 -13.84
CA ILE A 51 11.64 26.45 -14.84
C ILE A 51 12.35 25.13 -15.17
N PHE A 52 13.66 25.18 -15.41
CA PHE A 52 14.45 23.98 -15.69
C PHE A 52 14.41 22.98 -14.52
N TYR A 53 14.57 23.46 -13.29
CA TYR A 53 14.47 22.63 -12.09
C TYR A 53 13.09 21.97 -11.97
N LEU A 54 12.01 22.74 -12.15
CA LEU A 54 10.65 22.22 -12.07
C LEU A 54 10.39 21.16 -13.15
N ALA A 55 10.84 21.39 -14.38
CA ALA A 55 10.72 20.44 -15.47
C ALA A 55 11.50 19.14 -15.19
N ALA A 56 12.77 19.26 -14.77
CA ALA A 56 13.62 18.11 -14.44
C ALA A 56 13.02 17.25 -13.32
N MET A 57 12.55 17.89 -12.26
CA MET A 57 11.90 17.21 -11.14
C MET A 57 10.54 16.62 -11.52
N GLY A 58 9.78 17.27 -12.41
CA GLY A 58 8.54 16.73 -12.96
C GLY A 58 8.78 15.43 -13.74
N VAL A 59 9.80 15.41 -14.61
CA VAL A 59 10.22 14.19 -15.32
C VAL A 59 10.65 13.11 -14.33
N LEU A 60 11.47 13.46 -13.34
CA LEU A 60 11.92 12.51 -12.30
C LEU A 60 10.73 11.91 -11.54
N ALA A 61 9.75 12.72 -11.15
CA ALA A 61 8.55 12.26 -10.45
C ALA A 61 7.73 11.26 -11.29
N ILE A 62 7.58 11.53 -12.60
CA ILE A 62 6.91 10.61 -13.53
C ILE A 62 7.65 9.28 -13.61
N VAL A 63 8.99 9.32 -13.79
CA VAL A 63 9.82 8.10 -13.87
C VAL A 63 9.71 7.28 -12.60
N ILE A 64 9.84 7.91 -11.43
CA ILE A 64 9.69 7.25 -10.12
C ILE A 64 8.29 6.63 -10.01
N GLY A 65 7.24 7.37 -10.36
CA GLY A 65 5.86 6.88 -10.34
C GLY A 65 5.66 5.63 -11.18
N VAL A 66 6.20 5.60 -12.41
CA VAL A 66 6.13 4.43 -13.30
C VAL A 66 6.89 3.24 -12.72
N VAL A 67 8.10 3.44 -12.20
CA VAL A 67 8.92 2.37 -11.62
C VAL A 67 8.23 1.75 -10.40
N ILE A 68 7.67 2.59 -9.52
CA ILE A 68 6.97 2.14 -8.32
C ILE A 68 5.69 1.41 -8.69
N HIS A 69 4.89 1.93 -9.62
CA HIS A 69 3.68 1.25 -10.08
C HIS A 69 4.00 -0.14 -10.66
N ARG A 70 5.06 -0.26 -11.47
CA ARG A 70 5.54 -1.55 -11.97
C ARG A 70 5.98 -2.50 -10.86
N ARG A 71 6.66 -2.01 -9.83
CA ARG A 71 7.05 -2.81 -8.65
C ARG A 71 5.84 -3.29 -7.86
N ILE A 72 4.91 -2.41 -7.54
CA ILE A 72 3.65 -2.75 -6.85
C ILE A 72 2.88 -3.80 -7.65
N ARG A 73 2.75 -3.61 -8.96
CA ARG A 73 2.10 -4.59 -9.84
C ARG A 73 2.78 -5.95 -9.81
N ARG A 74 4.12 -6.01 -9.88
CA ARG A 74 4.87 -7.27 -9.78
C ARG A 74 4.68 -7.95 -8.42
N MET A 75 4.72 -7.18 -7.33
CA MET A 75 4.51 -7.71 -5.98
C MET A 75 3.08 -8.24 -5.81
N GLY A 76 2.07 -7.48 -6.24
CA GLY A 76 0.66 -7.89 -6.19
C GLY A 76 0.40 -9.17 -6.99
N LEU A 77 0.92 -9.26 -8.21
CA LEU A 77 0.82 -10.46 -9.06
C LEU A 77 1.59 -11.66 -8.48
N GLY A 78 2.72 -11.42 -7.81
CA GLY A 78 3.51 -12.47 -7.18
C GLY A 78 2.88 -13.02 -5.91
N ALA A 79 2.29 -12.15 -5.08
CA ALA A 79 1.60 -12.57 -3.86
C ALA A 79 0.23 -13.18 -4.15
N TYR A 80 -0.56 -12.55 -5.03
CA TYR A 80 -1.96 -12.91 -5.32
C TYR A 80 -2.18 -13.13 -6.82
N PRO A 81 -1.62 -14.22 -7.40
CA PRO A 81 -1.83 -14.52 -8.80
C PRO A 81 -3.30 -14.86 -9.09
N VAL A 82 -3.80 -14.37 -10.23
CA VAL A 82 -5.16 -14.61 -10.69
C VAL A 82 -5.41 -16.11 -10.86
N GLY A 83 -6.53 -16.60 -10.34
CA GLY A 83 -6.92 -18.01 -10.45
C GLY A 83 -6.22 -18.95 -9.47
N GLN A 84 -5.35 -18.46 -8.58
CA GLN A 84 -4.83 -19.26 -7.46
C GLN A 84 -5.52 -18.91 -6.15
N VAL A 85 -5.60 -19.88 -5.25
CA VAL A 85 -6.21 -19.68 -3.93
C VAL A 85 -5.25 -18.91 -3.03
N ALA A 86 -5.67 -17.74 -2.58
CA ALA A 86 -5.12 -17.08 -1.41
C ALA A 86 -6.04 -17.37 -0.22
N SER A 87 -5.48 -17.50 0.97
CA SER A 87 -6.28 -17.77 2.16
C SER A 87 -5.83 -16.94 3.34
N ALA A 88 -6.78 -16.67 4.22
CA ALA A 88 -6.55 -15.99 5.47
C ALA A 88 -7.26 -16.76 6.58
N GLU A 89 -6.57 -16.95 7.68
CA GLU A 89 -7.06 -17.67 8.83
C GLU A 89 -6.89 -16.81 10.09
N ALA A 90 -8.01 -16.49 10.73
CA ALA A 90 -7.99 -15.91 12.06
C ALA A 90 -7.82 -17.03 13.08
N GLN A 91 -6.72 -16.95 13.82
CA GLN A 91 -6.42 -17.72 15.01
C GLN A 91 -6.62 -16.84 16.25
N ASP A 92 -6.64 -17.43 17.43
CA ASP A 92 -6.80 -16.67 18.68
C ASP A 92 -5.66 -15.68 18.93
N THR A 93 -4.44 -16.03 18.51
CA THR A 93 -3.22 -15.24 18.74
C THR A 93 -2.88 -14.30 17.58
N GLY A 94 -3.39 -14.55 16.38
CA GLY A 94 -3.03 -13.75 15.21
C GLY A 94 -3.80 -14.08 13.93
N LEU A 95 -3.44 -13.35 12.88
CA LEU A 95 -3.88 -13.59 11.51
C LEU A 95 -2.79 -14.34 10.76
N ARG A 96 -3.12 -15.49 10.18
CA ARG A 96 -2.27 -16.21 9.25
C ARG A 96 -2.75 -15.94 7.83
N LEU A 97 -1.88 -15.35 7.02
CA LEU A 97 -2.11 -15.12 5.60
C LEU A 97 -1.30 -16.13 4.81
N VAL A 98 -1.93 -16.83 3.87
CA VAL A 98 -1.26 -17.76 2.97
C VAL A 98 -1.53 -17.30 1.54
N SER A 99 -0.45 -17.04 0.82
CA SER A 99 -0.47 -16.55 -0.56
C SER A 99 0.55 -17.31 -1.40
N ALA A 100 0.61 -17.06 -2.71
CA ALA A 100 1.60 -17.72 -3.57
C ALA A 100 3.04 -17.33 -3.22
N ALA A 101 3.24 -16.18 -2.59
CA ALA A 101 4.54 -15.73 -2.09
C ALA A 101 4.98 -16.40 -0.78
N GLY A 102 4.09 -17.16 -0.13
CA GLY A 102 4.34 -17.82 1.15
C GLY A 102 3.28 -17.54 2.20
N ALA A 103 3.55 -18.04 3.42
CA ALA A 103 2.70 -17.81 4.59
C ALA A 103 3.32 -16.74 5.51
N ALA A 104 2.47 -15.86 6.02
CA ALA A 104 2.83 -14.83 6.99
C ALA A 104 1.88 -14.92 8.19
N GLU A 105 2.45 -15.06 9.39
CA GLU A 105 1.70 -15.06 10.65
C GLU A 105 1.93 -13.73 11.38
N ILE A 106 0.84 -13.05 11.69
CA ILE A 106 0.86 -11.69 12.23
C ILE A 106 0.03 -11.68 13.50
N PRO A 107 0.68 -11.60 14.68
CA PRO A 107 -0.04 -11.52 15.94
C PRO A 107 -0.95 -10.30 15.99
N TRP A 108 -2.17 -10.45 16.54
CA TRP A 108 -3.13 -9.35 16.65
C TRP A 108 -2.55 -8.18 17.43
N SER A 109 -1.82 -8.47 18.50
CA SER A 109 -1.15 -7.47 19.37
C SER A 109 -0.08 -6.65 18.65
N ARG A 110 0.43 -7.13 17.50
CA ARG A 110 1.41 -6.40 16.69
C ARG A 110 0.77 -5.54 15.60
N MET A 111 -0.52 -5.71 15.32
CA MET A 111 -1.21 -4.90 14.32
C MET A 111 -1.53 -3.52 14.91
N THR A 112 -0.92 -2.48 14.35
CA THR A 112 -1.13 -1.10 14.78
C THR A 112 -1.50 -0.21 13.60
N ARG A 113 -2.15 0.93 13.88
CA ARG A 113 -2.53 1.92 12.85
C ARG A 113 -3.31 1.31 11.69
N THR A 114 -4.26 0.43 12.02
CA THR A 114 -5.09 -0.23 11.03
C THR A 114 -5.97 0.79 10.32
N ARG A 115 -6.09 0.64 9.00
CA ARG A 115 -6.98 1.41 8.13
C ARG A 115 -7.73 0.43 7.26
N VAL A 116 -9.04 0.36 7.48
CA VAL A 116 -9.93 -0.48 6.71
C VAL A 116 -10.44 0.31 5.52
N GLY A 117 -9.93 -0.01 4.33
CA GLY A 117 -10.41 0.56 3.07
C GLY A 117 -11.49 -0.30 2.40
N PRO A 118 -12.07 0.19 1.28
CA PRO A 118 -13.08 -0.56 0.54
C PRO A 118 -12.51 -1.78 -0.20
N VAL A 119 -11.24 -1.74 -0.61
CA VAL A 119 -10.58 -2.80 -1.41
C VAL A 119 -9.43 -3.47 -0.65
N MET A 120 -8.83 -2.78 0.30
CA MET A 120 -7.69 -3.29 1.06
C MET A 120 -7.75 -2.85 2.52
N VAL A 121 -7.20 -3.68 3.39
CA VAL A 121 -6.88 -3.34 4.77
C VAL A 121 -5.38 -3.07 4.84
N THR A 122 -5.01 -1.95 5.45
CA THR A 122 -3.62 -1.60 5.68
C THR A 122 -3.36 -1.56 7.18
N PHE A 123 -2.31 -2.20 7.64
CA PHE A 123 -1.87 -2.07 9.04
C PHE A 123 -0.35 -2.00 9.10
N LYS A 124 0.16 -1.50 10.21
CA LYS A 124 1.58 -1.41 10.50
C LYS A 124 1.93 -2.44 11.55
N ASP A 125 2.89 -3.30 11.25
CA ASP A 125 3.46 -4.19 12.26
C ASP A 125 4.28 -3.35 13.25
N ALA A 126 3.95 -3.46 14.54
CA ALA A 126 4.62 -2.75 15.62
C ALA A 126 6.12 -3.09 15.69
N LEU A 127 6.50 -4.33 15.39
CA LEU A 127 7.88 -4.81 15.52
C LEU A 127 8.71 -4.43 14.30
N SER A 128 8.33 -4.91 13.11
CA SER A 128 9.10 -4.64 11.88
C SER A 128 8.92 -3.21 11.37
N ARG A 129 7.91 -2.48 11.87
CA ARG A 129 7.46 -1.17 11.37
C ARG A 129 7.05 -1.20 9.89
N GLN A 130 6.93 -2.38 9.28
CA GLN A 130 6.52 -2.53 7.90
C GLN A 130 5.02 -2.28 7.78
N THR A 131 4.63 -1.61 6.70
CA THR A 131 3.23 -1.45 6.33
C THR A 131 2.83 -2.67 5.52
N MET A 132 1.85 -3.42 6.00
CA MET A 132 1.28 -4.56 5.30
C MET A 132 -0.07 -4.17 4.71
N MET A 133 -0.34 -4.64 3.50
CA MET A 133 -1.55 -4.38 2.74
C MET A 133 -2.16 -5.72 2.36
N VAL A 134 -3.40 -5.94 2.79
CA VAL A 134 -4.12 -7.20 2.60
C VAL A 134 -5.41 -6.91 1.84
N PRO A 135 -5.76 -7.71 0.82
CA PRO A 135 -7.06 -7.62 0.15
C PRO A 135 -8.22 -7.71 1.15
N ARG A 136 -9.23 -6.83 1.02
CA ARG A 136 -10.38 -6.83 1.95
C ARG A 136 -11.15 -8.16 1.90
N GLN A 137 -11.20 -8.81 0.74
CA GLN A 137 -11.86 -10.10 0.52
C GLN A 137 -11.33 -11.21 1.43
N LEU A 138 -10.09 -11.10 1.90
CA LEU A 138 -9.47 -12.03 2.84
C LEU A 138 -9.79 -11.71 4.31
N MET A 139 -10.58 -10.67 4.58
CA MET A 139 -10.87 -10.20 5.94
C MET A 139 -12.39 -9.99 6.10
N PRO A 140 -13.12 -10.98 6.64
CA PRO A 140 -14.53 -10.86 7.01
C PRO A 140 -14.79 -9.65 7.93
N ASP A 141 -15.99 -9.09 7.84
CA ASP A 141 -16.37 -7.89 8.60
C ASP A 141 -16.24 -8.08 10.12
N GLU A 142 -16.42 -9.30 10.62
CA GLU A 142 -16.18 -9.65 12.03
C GLU A 142 -14.73 -9.36 12.46
N TRP A 143 -13.75 -9.65 11.60
CA TRP A 143 -12.33 -9.40 11.89
C TRP A 143 -12.00 -7.92 11.72
N LEU A 144 -12.68 -7.24 10.78
CA LEU A 144 -12.53 -5.79 10.60
C LEU A 144 -13.03 -5.02 11.81
N THR A 145 -14.11 -5.48 12.45
CA THR A 145 -14.63 -4.89 13.69
C THR A 145 -13.62 -5.00 14.84
N ARG A 146 -12.84 -6.08 14.89
CA ARG A 146 -11.72 -6.23 15.83
C ARG A 146 -10.58 -5.24 15.58
N LEU A 147 -10.38 -4.83 14.32
CA LEU A 147 -9.27 -3.98 13.90
C LEU A 147 -9.58 -2.48 13.97
N ASP A 148 -10.85 -2.12 13.80
CA ASP A 148 -11.35 -0.75 13.87
C ASP A 148 -12.72 -0.75 14.56
N PRO A 149 -12.75 -0.89 15.90
CA PRO A 149 -14.01 -0.91 16.63
C PRO A 149 -14.76 0.42 16.43
N PRO A 150 -16.10 0.39 16.26
CA PRO A 150 -16.89 1.59 16.07
C PRO A 150 -16.62 2.55 17.23
N ARG A 151 -16.24 3.79 16.91
CA ARG A 151 -16.06 4.84 17.91
C ARG A 151 -17.43 5.17 18.48
N SER A 152 -17.70 4.67 19.69
CA SER A 152 -18.86 5.00 20.52
C SER A 152 -18.86 6.47 20.90
#